data_AF-A0A7V8YS79-F1
#
_entry.id   AF-A0A7V8YS79-F1
#
_cell.length_a   1.000
_cell.length_b   1.000
_cell.length_c   1.000
_cell.angle_alpha   90.00
_cell.angle_beta   90.00
_cell.angle_gamma   90.00
#
_symmetry.space_group_name_H-M   'P 1'
#
loop_
_entity.id
_entity.type
_entity.pdbx_description
1 polymer ?
#
loop_
_entity_poly.entity_id
_entity_poly.type
_entity_poly.pdbx_seq_one_letter_code
_entity_poly.pdbx_strand_id
1 'polypeptide(L)'
;MSHAQPSGVLARADRVASLPKLGGMARPNGVVIVSERFWAFATTDGQLFEGAMPARRSRVARIPLVRGLLQLASSMAPLARGRGVARGRERFFILAALASSFALVGLPNRLELPAALILAAFLLAWLFRGRTLRLHGAEHRAIAAAEERRLEACWA
;
A
#
# COMPACT_ATOMS: atom_id res chain seq x y z
N MET A 1 19.85 15.51 18.62
CA MET A 1 20.15 14.26 17.88
C MET A 1 20.68 14.67 16.53
N SER A 2 21.96 14.40 16.25
CA SER A 2 22.66 14.88 15.05
C SER A 2 22.07 14.21 13.81
N HIS A 3 21.52 14.98 12.88
CA HIS A 3 21.20 14.49 11.54
C HIS A 3 22.53 14.10 10.89
N ALA A 4 22.89 12.82 10.95
CA ALA A 4 23.94 12.29 10.09
C ALA A 4 23.58 12.68 8.66
N GLN A 5 24.52 13.28 7.91
CA GLN A 5 24.26 13.64 6.53
C GLN A 5 23.71 12.41 5.80
N PRO A 6 22.61 12.55 5.04
CA PRO A 6 21.97 11.40 4.38
C PRO A 6 22.98 10.61 3.55
N SER A 7 23.93 11.28 2.90
CA SER A 7 25.06 10.66 2.19
C SER A 7 25.85 9.66 3.05
N GLY A 8 26.26 10.03 4.27
CA GLY A 8 27.06 9.17 5.14
C GLY A 8 26.32 7.94 5.69
N VAL A 9 24.99 7.99 5.75
CA VAL A 9 24.15 6.84 6.12
C VAL A 9 23.97 5.90 4.92
N LEU A 10 23.69 6.45 3.74
CA LEU A 10 23.52 5.67 2.51
C LEU A 10 24.83 4.98 2.09
N ALA A 11 25.95 5.70 2.12
CA ALA A 11 27.28 5.17 1.83
C ALA A 11 27.71 4.05 2.80
N ARG A 12 27.22 4.10 4.04
CA ARG A 12 27.45 3.04 5.03
C ARG A 12 26.58 1.83 4.72
N ALA A 13 25.32 2.03 4.36
CA ALA A 13 24.39 0.96 3.98
C ALA A 13 24.91 0.17 2.78
N ASP A 14 25.44 0.85 1.75
CA ASP A 14 26.02 0.21 0.57
C ASP A 14 27.27 -0.65 0.90
N ARG A 15 27.96 -0.36 2.01
CA ARG A 15 29.17 -1.10 2.45
C ARG A 15 28.91 -2.28 3.38
N VAL A 16 27.69 -2.46 3.91
CA VAL A 16 27.40 -3.55 4.85
C VAL A 16 27.39 -4.89 4.12
N ALA A 17 28.00 -5.91 4.74
CA ALA A 17 28.10 -7.26 4.15
C ALA A 17 26.73 -7.87 3.80
N SER A 18 25.72 -7.63 4.64
CA SER A 18 24.33 -8.03 4.38
C SER A 18 23.35 -6.97 4.89
N LEU A 19 22.33 -6.71 4.08
CA LEU A 19 21.17 -5.92 4.48
C LEU A 19 20.08 -6.84 5.04
N PRO A 20 19.26 -6.38 5.99
CA PRO A 20 18.08 -7.12 6.41
C PRO A 20 17.14 -7.27 5.21
N LYS A 21 16.31 -8.32 5.23
CA LYS A 21 15.26 -8.47 4.21
C LYS A 21 14.31 -7.29 4.30
N LEU A 22 14.19 -6.55 3.21
CA LEU A 22 13.30 -5.40 3.09
C LEU A 22 12.02 -5.85 2.38
N GLY A 23 10.89 -5.45 2.95
CA GLY A 23 9.60 -5.45 2.28
C GLY A 23 9.09 -4.02 2.21
N GLY A 24 8.15 -3.76 1.30
CA GLY A 24 7.53 -2.45 1.19
C GLY A 24 6.02 -2.54 1.06
N MET A 25 5.39 -1.38 1.24
CA MET A 25 4.02 -1.16 0.80
C MET A 25 3.81 0.31 0.46
N ALA A 26 3.47 0.59 -0.79
CA ALA A 26 3.00 1.90 -1.21
C ALA A 26 1.60 2.16 -0.66
N ARG A 27 1.43 3.34 -0.08
CA ARG A 27 0.18 3.86 0.46
C ARG A 27 -0.19 5.13 -0.30
N PRO A 28 -1.47 5.54 -0.32
CA PRO A 28 -1.88 6.76 -1.03
C PRO A 28 -1.11 8.03 -0.63
N ASN A 29 -0.62 8.08 0.62
CA ASN A 29 0.06 9.24 1.20
C ASN A 29 1.55 9.01 1.45
N GLY A 30 2.16 7.93 0.95
CA GLY A 30 3.56 7.64 1.25
C GLY A 30 4.02 6.22 0.95
N VAL A 31 5.24 5.91 1.37
CA VAL A 31 5.84 4.58 1.21
C VAL A 31 6.21 4.04 2.58
N VAL A 32 5.78 2.80 2.86
CA VAL A 32 6.22 2.04 4.02
C VAL A 32 7.35 1.12 3.58
N ILE A 33 8.45 1.11 4.33
CA ILE A 33 9.50 0.09 4.23
C ILE A 33 9.54 -0.65 5.56
N VAL A 34 9.53 -1.98 5.51
CA VAL A 34 9.60 -2.85 6.67
C VAL A 34 10.80 -3.76 6.56
N SER A 35 11.37 -4.08 7.72
CA SER A 35 12.33 -5.15 7.91
C SER A 35 11.78 -6.13 8.94
N GLU A 36 12.56 -7.15 9.26
CA GLU A 36 12.24 -8.12 10.29
C GLU A 36 12.04 -7.48 11.67
N ARG A 37 12.71 -6.35 11.94
CA ARG A 37 12.79 -5.74 13.28
C ARG A 37 12.27 -4.32 13.36
N PHE A 38 12.24 -3.60 12.25
CA PHE A 38 11.90 -2.17 12.19
C PHE A 38 10.97 -1.88 11.02
N TRP A 39 10.15 -0.85 11.18
CA TRP A 39 9.35 -0.28 10.10
C TRP A 39 9.59 1.23 10.02
N ALA A 40 9.50 1.77 8.81
CA ALA A 40 9.56 3.20 8.53
C ALA A 40 8.46 3.56 7.52
N PHE A 41 7.82 4.70 7.72
CA PHE A 41 6.81 5.26 6.82
C PHE A 41 7.18 6.70 6.49
N ALA A 42 7.48 6.93 5.22
CA ALA A 42 7.75 8.26 4.69
C ALA A 42 6.48 8.78 3.98
N THR A 43 5.94 9.88 4.47
CA THR A 43 4.79 10.54 3.84
C THR A 43 5.22 11.42 2.66
N THR A 44 4.29 11.70 1.75
CA THR A 44 4.51 12.68 0.68
C THR A 44 4.69 14.11 1.18
N ASP A 45 4.31 14.37 2.43
CA ASP A 45 4.38 15.69 3.06
C ASP A 45 5.71 15.89 3.81
N GLY A 46 6.64 14.93 3.68
CA GLY A 46 8.00 15.02 4.24
C GLY A 46 8.13 14.51 5.68
N GLN A 47 7.04 14.03 6.30
CA GLN A 47 7.11 13.42 7.63
C GLN A 47 7.60 11.97 7.53
N LEU A 48 8.50 11.59 8.44
CA LEU A 48 9.01 10.24 8.62
C LEU A 48 8.56 9.68 9.98
N PHE A 49 7.92 8.51 9.95
CA PHE A 49 7.53 7.78 11.16
C PHE A 49 8.28 6.45 11.19
N GLU A 50 8.89 6.11 12.31
CA GLU A 50 9.66 4.88 12.46
C GLU A 50 9.33 4.17 13.78
N GLY A 51 9.56 2.86 13.81
CA GLY A 51 9.34 2.08 15.02
C GLY A 51 9.81 0.63 14.92
N ALA A 52 9.80 -0.06 16.06
CA ALA A 52 10.09 -1.49 16.11
C ALA A 52 8.88 -2.32 15.62
N MET A 53 9.15 -3.43 14.96
CA MET A 53 8.13 -4.35 14.48
C MET A 53 7.49 -5.08 15.68
N PRO A 54 6.16 -5.09 15.83
CA PRO A 54 5.51 -5.79 16.93
C PRO A 54 5.71 -7.32 16.79
N ALA A 55 6.20 -7.96 17.85
CA ALA A 55 6.44 -9.40 17.87
C ALA A 55 5.11 -10.16 17.65
N ARG A 56 5.04 -10.94 16.56
CA ARG A 56 3.81 -11.62 16.11
C ARG A 56 3.46 -12.80 17.02
N ARG A 57 2.79 -12.55 18.15
CA ARG A 57 2.07 -13.59 18.90
C ARG A 57 0.65 -13.72 18.35
N SER A 58 0.36 -14.76 17.57
CA SER A 58 -1.05 -15.13 17.35
C SER A 58 -1.26 -16.64 17.20
N ARG A 59 -1.56 -17.30 18.33
CA ARG A 59 -2.12 -18.67 18.35
C ARG A 59 -3.58 -18.74 17.84
N VAL A 60 -4.17 -17.60 17.48
CA VAL A 60 -5.60 -17.43 17.14
C VAL A 60 -5.94 -17.78 15.67
N ALA A 61 -4.94 -17.99 14.81
CA ALA A 61 -5.14 -18.28 13.38
C ALA A 61 -5.46 -19.76 13.04
N ARG A 62 -5.85 -20.59 14.01
CA ARG A 62 -5.97 -22.05 13.83
C ARG A 62 -7.30 -22.54 13.26
N ILE A 63 -8.32 -21.69 13.11
CA ILE A 63 -9.63 -22.11 12.60
C ILE A 63 -9.84 -21.52 11.19
N PRO A 64 -9.81 -22.33 10.11
CA PRO A 64 -9.83 -21.85 8.72
C PRO A 64 -11.03 -20.98 8.37
N LEU A 65 -12.22 -21.31 8.90
CA LEU A 65 -13.48 -20.66 8.56
C LEU A 65 -13.64 -19.32 9.27
N VAL A 66 -13.31 -19.28 10.57
CA VAL A 66 -13.22 -18.04 11.35
C VAL A 66 -12.13 -17.14 10.80
N ARG A 67 -11.01 -17.71 10.35
CA ARG A 67 -9.94 -16.97 9.64
C ARG A 67 -10.46 -16.35 8.35
N GLY A 68 -11.24 -17.10 7.56
CA GLY A 68 -11.85 -16.59 6.33
C GLY A 68 -12.83 -15.46 6.57
N LEU A 69 -13.71 -15.59 7.56
CA LEU A 69 -14.69 -14.56 7.92
C LEU A 69 -14.03 -13.31 8.50
N LEU A 70 -13.02 -13.48 9.37
CA LEU A 70 -12.18 -12.38 9.85
C LEU A 70 -11.39 -11.73 8.72
N GLN A 71 -10.94 -12.50 7.74
CA GLN A 71 -10.25 -11.97 6.56
C GLN A 71 -11.21 -11.12 5.70
N LEU A 72 -12.46 -11.55 5.51
CA LEU A 72 -13.49 -10.75 4.85
C LEU A 72 -13.84 -9.49 5.67
N ALA A 73 -14.09 -9.64 6.97
CA ALA A 73 -14.42 -8.51 7.82
C ALA A 73 -13.26 -7.49 7.90
N SER A 74 -12.02 -7.98 7.91
CA SER A 74 -10.82 -7.13 7.89
C SER A 74 -10.54 -6.49 6.54
N SER A 75 -10.92 -7.12 5.41
CA SER A 75 -10.84 -6.48 4.09
C SER A 75 -11.89 -5.36 3.94
N MET A 76 -12.99 -5.42 4.68
CA MET A 76 -13.98 -4.35 4.80
C MET A 76 -13.63 -3.29 5.86
N ALA A 77 -12.74 -3.59 6.81
CA ALA A 77 -12.36 -2.67 7.88
C ALA A 77 -11.77 -1.31 7.40
N PRO A 78 -11.04 -1.21 6.27
CA PRO A 78 -10.61 0.07 5.69
C PRO A 78 -11.76 0.98 5.25
N LEU A 79 -12.91 0.41 4.89
CA LEU A 79 -14.12 1.16 4.52
C LEU A 79 -14.80 1.75 5.77
N ALA A 80 -14.82 1.00 6.86
CA ALA A 80 -15.49 1.39 8.11
C ALA A 80 -14.62 2.27 9.03
N ARG A 81 -13.30 2.05 9.08
CA ARG A 81 -12.42 2.79 10.00
C ARG A 81 -11.93 4.08 9.35
N GLY A 82 -12.53 5.18 9.81
CA GLY A 82 -12.25 6.60 9.57
C GLY A 82 -10.80 7.10 9.55
N ARG A 83 -9.77 6.27 9.80
CA ARG A 83 -8.39 6.72 9.97
C ARG A 83 -7.63 6.83 8.65
N GLY A 84 -7.92 7.87 7.87
CA GLY A 84 -6.97 8.46 6.90
C GLY A 84 -6.50 7.62 5.69
N VAL A 85 -6.99 6.38 5.50
CA VAL A 85 -6.53 5.50 4.40
C VAL A 85 -7.24 5.77 3.08
N ALA A 86 -8.47 6.27 3.10
CA ALA A 86 -9.23 6.67 1.92
C ALA A 86 -9.95 8.00 2.22
N ARG A 87 -9.79 8.99 1.34
CA ARG A 87 -10.54 10.26 1.45
C ARG A 87 -12.04 9.95 1.33
N GLY A 88 -12.93 10.75 1.94
CA GLY A 88 -14.38 10.47 1.94
C GLY A 88 -14.97 10.21 0.54
N ARG A 89 -14.41 10.85 -0.50
CA ARG A 89 -14.77 10.64 -1.91
C ARG A 89 -14.38 9.25 -2.44
N GLU A 90 -13.24 8.70 -2.01
CA GLU A 90 -12.82 7.33 -2.38
C GLU A 90 -13.70 6.28 -1.72
N ARG A 91 -14.18 6.52 -0.48
CA ARG A 91 -15.14 5.62 0.16
C ARG A 91 -16.46 5.57 -0.58
N PHE A 92 -16.99 6.74 -0.96
CA PHE A 92 -18.22 6.80 -1.76
C PHE A 92 -18.03 6.09 -3.11
N PHE A 93 -16.87 6.25 -3.74
CA PHE A 93 -16.55 5.54 -4.98
C PHE A 93 -16.54 4.02 -4.80
N ILE A 94 -15.90 3.49 -3.75
CA ILE A 94 -15.87 2.04 -3.52
C ILE A 94 -17.27 1.50 -3.22
N LEU A 95 -18.07 2.22 -2.42
CA LEU A 95 -19.45 1.84 -2.17
C LEU A 95 -20.31 1.89 -3.44
N ALA A 96 -20.14 2.92 -4.27
CA ALA A 96 -20.82 3.04 -5.55
C ALA A 96 -20.42 1.92 -6.51
N ALA A 97 -19.13 1.58 -6.59
CA ALA A 97 -18.64 0.46 -7.39
C ALA A 97 -19.25 -0.88 -6.92
N LEU A 98 -19.28 -1.10 -5.60
CA LEU A 98 -19.90 -2.29 -5.01
C LEU A 98 -21.40 -2.35 -5.35
N ALA A 99 -22.12 -1.24 -5.17
CA ALA A 99 -23.54 -1.14 -5.46
C ALA A 99 -23.83 -1.31 -6.97
N SER A 100 -22.96 -0.77 -7.84
CA SER A 100 -23.06 -0.94 -9.29
C SER A 100 -22.95 -2.41 -9.71
N SER A 101 -22.10 -3.21 -9.06
CA SER A 101 -22.02 -4.65 -9.31
C SER A 101 -23.35 -5.36 -9.03
N PHE A 102 -24.12 -4.92 -8.02
CA PHE A 102 -25.45 -5.45 -7.76
C PHE A 102 -26.52 -4.85 -8.69
N ALA A 103 -26.39 -3.59 -9.07
CA ALA A 103 -27.33 -2.91 -9.97
C ALA A 103 -27.32 -3.49 -11.39
N LEU A 104 -26.17 -4.02 -11.84
CA LEU A 104 -26.04 -4.69 -13.15
C LEU A 104 -26.95 -5.93 -13.27
N VAL A 105 -27.26 -6.61 -12.16
CA VAL A 105 -28.14 -7.81 -12.15
C VAL A 105 -29.60 -7.45 -12.51
N GLY A 106 -30.00 -6.20 -12.29
CA GLY A 106 -31.35 -5.72 -12.61
C GLY A 106 -31.50 -5.10 -14.00
N LEU A 107 -30.43 -5.06 -14.82
CA LEU A 107 -30.47 -4.38 -16.12
C LEU A 107 -31.07 -5.27 -17.23
N PRO A 108 -31.85 -4.71 -18.16
CA PRO A 108 -32.28 -5.45 -19.34
C PRO A 108 -31.09 -5.82 -20.23
N ASN A 109 -31.11 -7.03 -20.79
CA ASN A 109 -30.01 -7.70 -21.51
C ASN A 109 -29.28 -6.84 -22.58
N ARG A 110 -29.97 -5.85 -23.18
CA ARG A 110 -29.40 -4.96 -24.19
C ARG A 110 -28.49 -3.86 -23.62
N LEU A 111 -28.67 -3.53 -22.34
CA LEU A 111 -27.93 -2.46 -21.65
C LEU A 111 -26.84 -3.02 -20.73
N GLU A 112 -26.91 -4.30 -20.38
CA GLU A 112 -25.95 -4.94 -19.46
C GLU A 112 -24.50 -4.82 -19.96
N LEU A 113 -24.26 -5.21 -21.22
CA LEU A 113 -22.92 -5.22 -21.81
C LEU A 113 -22.30 -3.81 -21.96
N PRO A 114 -23.00 -2.80 -22.52
CA PRO A 114 -22.44 -1.45 -22.57
C PRO A 114 -22.27 -0.84 -21.17
N ALA A 115 -23.17 -1.10 -20.22
CA ALA A 115 -23.03 -0.62 -18.84
C ALA A 115 -21.83 -1.25 -18.14
N ALA A 116 -21.60 -2.56 -18.31
CA ALA A 116 -20.45 -3.26 -17.76
C ALA A 116 -19.14 -2.73 -18.36
N LEU A 117 -19.08 -2.48 -19.67
CA LEU A 117 -17.90 -1.91 -20.33
C LEU A 117 -17.59 -0.49 -19.84
N ILE A 118 -18.61 0.37 -19.72
CA ILE A 118 -18.45 1.74 -19.21
C ILE A 118 -17.95 1.70 -17.76
N LEU A 119 -18.53 0.85 -16.92
CA LEU A 119 -18.12 0.69 -15.52
C LEU A 119 -16.67 0.19 -15.45
N ALA A 120 -16.30 -0.81 -16.24
CA ALA A 120 -14.94 -1.35 -16.28
C ALA A 120 -13.92 -0.29 -16.72
N ALA A 121 -14.20 0.45 -17.80
CA ALA A 121 -13.35 1.53 -18.28
C ALA A 121 -13.19 2.65 -17.24
N PHE A 122 -14.28 3.00 -16.55
CA PHE A 122 -14.26 3.98 -15.48
C PHE A 122 -13.44 3.53 -14.27
N LEU A 123 -13.59 2.29 -13.82
CA LEU A 123 -12.80 1.69 -12.74
C LEU A 123 -11.31 1.62 -13.10
N LEU A 124 -10.99 1.25 -14.35
CA LEU A 124 -9.61 1.26 -14.86
C LEU A 124 -9.04 2.67 -14.87
N ALA A 125 -9.73 3.64 -15.46
CA ALA A 125 -9.30 5.03 -15.48
C ALA A 125 -9.10 5.61 -14.07
N TRP A 126 -9.96 5.21 -13.12
CA TRP A 126 -9.82 5.57 -11.72
C TRP A 126 -8.60 4.93 -11.06
N LEU A 127 -8.37 3.63 -11.29
CA LEU A 127 -7.19 2.91 -10.79
C LEU A 127 -5.90 3.56 -11.28
N PHE A 128 -5.85 3.91 -12.57
CA PHE A 128 -4.70 4.58 -13.18
C PHE A 128 -4.52 6.03 -12.74
N ARG A 129 -5.57 6.69 -12.22
CA ARG A 129 -5.48 8.06 -11.69
C ARG A 129 -4.74 8.12 -10.34
N GLY A 130 -4.60 7.00 -9.64
CA GLY A 130 -4.00 6.96 -8.31
C GLY A 130 -2.52 7.36 -8.28
N ARG A 131 -2.13 8.21 -7.32
CA ARG A 131 -0.71 8.44 -6.94
C ARG A 131 -0.03 7.17 -6.45
N THR A 132 -0.80 6.16 -6.06
CA THR A 132 -0.35 4.85 -5.61
C THR A 132 0.55 4.16 -6.63
N LEU A 133 0.30 4.26 -7.94
CA LEU A 133 1.18 3.65 -8.95
C LEU A 133 2.57 4.28 -8.98
N ARG A 134 2.66 5.61 -8.84
CA ARG A 134 3.94 6.32 -8.76
C ARG A 134 4.69 6.00 -7.47
N LEU A 135 3.97 5.95 -6.35
CA LEU A 135 4.53 5.61 -5.04
C LEU A 135 4.96 4.14 -4.98
N HIS A 136 4.25 3.25 -5.67
CA HIS A 136 4.63 1.85 -5.81
C HIS A 136 5.89 1.68 -6.65
N GLY A 137 6.00 2.42 -7.75
CA GLY A 137 7.26 2.47 -8.50
C GLY A 137 8.42 3.05 -7.67
N ALA A 138 8.16 4.05 -6.83
CA ALA A 138 9.18 4.64 -5.95
C ALA A 138 9.63 3.66 -4.86
N GLU A 139 8.71 2.91 -4.28
CA GLU A 139 8.98 1.83 -3.32
C GLU A 139 9.91 0.77 -3.91
N HIS A 140 9.55 0.20 -5.07
CA HIS A 140 10.37 -0.82 -5.73
C HIS A 140 11.76 -0.31 -6.09
N ARG A 141 11.87 0.93 -6.60
CA ARG A 141 13.18 1.53 -6.91
C ARG A 141 14.03 1.75 -5.67
N ALA A 142 13.43 2.12 -4.53
CA ALA A 142 14.13 2.31 -3.27
C ALA A 142 14.66 0.97 -2.73
N ILE A 143 13.85 -0.09 -2.78
CA ILE A 143 14.26 -1.44 -2.35
C ILE A 143 15.34 -1.97 -3.29
N ALA A 144 15.15 -1.90 -4.60
CA ALA A 144 16.14 -2.36 -5.58
C ALA A 144 17.48 -1.64 -5.42
N ALA A 145 17.46 -0.33 -5.17
CA ALA A 145 18.69 0.41 -4.93
C ALA A 145 19.43 -0.03 -3.65
N ALA A 146 18.69 -0.43 -2.61
CA ALA A 146 19.28 -1.02 -1.41
C ALA A 146 19.86 -2.42 -1.70
N GLU A 147 19.13 -3.27 -2.41
CA GLU A 147 19.58 -4.62 -2.77
C GLU A 147 20.81 -4.61 -3.69
N GLU A 148 20.87 -3.66 -4.61
CA GLU A 148 21.99 -3.46 -5.55
C GLU A 148 23.15 -2.64 -4.96
N ARG A 149 23.04 -2.16 -3.70
CA ARG A 149 24.06 -1.32 -3.02
C ARG A 149 24.43 -0.07 -3.81
N ARG A 150 23.42 0.63 -4.32
CA ARG A 150 23.54 1.89 -5.08
C ARG A 150 22.75 3.03 -4.44
N LEU A 151 22.54 2.99 -3.13
CA LEU A 151 21.77 4.01 -2.41
C LEU A 151 22.45 5.37 -2.50
N GLU A 152 23.76 5.43 -2.32
CA GLU A 152 24.52 6.68 -2.47
C GLU A 152 24.41 7.21 -3.91
N ALA A 153 24.64 6.36 -4.92
CA ALA A 153 24.58 6.77 -6.33
C ALA A 153 23.20 7.26 -6.79
N CYS A 154 22.12 6.79 -6.16
CA CYS A 154 20.75 7.14 -6.56
C CYS A 154 20.22 8.41 -5.86
N TRP A 155 20.82 8.84 -4.75
CA TRP A 155 20.31 9.95 -3.92
C TRP A 155 21.40 10.91 -3.40
N ALA A 156 22.63 10.83 -3.94
CA ALA A 156 23.68 11.84 -3.73
C ALA A 156 23.36 13.19 -4.37
#